data_AF-A0A1I7U3N8-F1
#
_entry.id   AF-A0A1I7U3N8-F1
#
_cell.length_a   1.000
_cell.length_b   1.000
_cell.length_c   1.000
_cell.angle_alpha   90.00
_cell.angle_beta   90.00
_cell.angle_gamma   90.00
#
_symmetry.space_group_name_H-M   'P 1'
#
loop_
_entity.id
_entity.type
_entity.pdbx_description
1 polymer ?
#
loop_
_entity_poly.entity_id
_entity_poly.type
_entity_poly.pdbx_seq_one_letter_code
_entity_poly.pdbx_strand_id
1 'polypeptide(L)'
;MYMIVLKVNQTRRRKLEDPGPGCDYSLAQQFQVKENYRALKLAKNLLIVVLCAMSVPCALLILLVIGVIPSFKMLFIHIMENSIYLNPIIICTVLMFSSNTWRDEYLKLIPGWKRIRKVRLIVVRPRSQIAHQASTVGPDEGLIYFEQLNKSWQ
;
A
#
# COMPACT_ATOMS: atom_id res chain seq x y z
N MET A 1 -0.27 13.23 -17.44
CA MET A 1 0.63 12.05 -17.63
C MET A 1 0.25 10.87 -16.73
N TYR A 2 0.24 11.00 -15.39
CA TYR A 2 -0.10 9.92 -14.45
C TYR A 2 -1.43 9.19 -14.76
N MET A 3 -2.51 9.94 -15.00
CA MET A 3 -3.84 9.35 -15.31
C MET A 3 -3.85 8.51 -16.60
N ILE A 4 -3.02 8.89 -17.59
CA ILE A 4 -2.89 8.15 -18.86
C ILE A 4 -2.17 6.83 -18.60
N VAL A 5 -1.05 6.87 -17.87
CA VAL A 5 -0.28 5.68 -17.51
C VAL A 5 -1.10 4.72 -16.62
N LEU A 6 -1.91 5.25 -15.70
CA LEU A 6 -2.81 4.45 -14.89
C LEU A 6 -3.90 3.77 -15.73
N LYS A 7 -4.56 4.52 -16.65
CA LYS A 7 -5.56 3.96 -17.55
C LYS A 7 -4.98 2.84 -18.42
N VAL A 8 -3.80 3.06 -19.02
CA VAL A 8 -3.12 2.06 -19.86
C VAL A 8 -2.80 0.80 -19.05
N ASN A 9 -2.22 0.93 -17.85
CA ASN A 9 -1.92 -0.23 -17.01
C ASN A 9 -3.18 -0.94 -16.49
N GLN A 10 -4.26 -0.21 -16.21
CA GLN A 10 -5.56 -0.80 -15.87
C GLN A 10 -6.14 -1.60 -17.03
N THR A 11 -6.10 -1.07 -18.25
CA THR A 11 -6.57 -1.77 -19.45
C THR A 11 -5.75 -3.03 -19.71
N ARG A 12 -4.42 -2.96 -19.58
CA ARG A 12 -3.53 -4.13 -19.72
C ARG A 12 -3.82 -5.19 -18.65
N ARG A 13 -4.07 -4.78 -17.41
CA ARG A 13 -4.44 -5.69 -16.32
C ARG A 13 -5.80 -6.37 -16.58
N ARG A 14 -6.80 -5.64 -17.06
CA ARG A 14 -8.11 -6.22 -17.39
C ARG A 14 -8.00 -7.27 -18.50
N LYS A 15 -7.15 -7.03 -19.50
CA LYS A 15 -6.86 -8.00 -20.57
C LYS A 15 -6.12 -9.25 -20.08
N LEU A 16 -5.42 -9.17 -18.94
CA LEU A 16 -4.78 -10.31 -18.27
C LEU A 16 -5.78 -11.11 -17.41
N GLU A 17 -6.75 -10.44 -16.80
CA GLU A 17 -7.79 -11.08 -15.98
C GLU A 17 -8.89 -11.73 -16.83
N ASP A 18 -9.14 -11.21 -18.04
CA ASP A 18 -10.06 -11.76 -19.04
C ASP A 18 -9.36 -11.84 -20.41
N PRO A 19 -8.52 -12.87 -20.63
CA PRO A 19 -7.84 -13.07 -21.89
C PRO A 19 -8.86 -13.52 -22.95
N GLY A 20 -9.34 -12.57 -23.75
CA GLY A 20 -10.08 -12.89 -24.97
C GLY A 20 -9.26 -13.81 -25.91
N PRO A 21 -9.89 -14.40 -26.94
CA PRO A 21 -9.20 -15.29 -27.86
C PRO A 21 -7.99 -14.59 -28.52
N GLY A 22 -6.80 -15.19 -28.38
CA GLY A 22 -5.53 -14.67 -28.95
C GLY A 22 -4.67 -13.81 -28.02
N CYS A 23 -4.90 -13.83 -26.70
CA CYS A 23 -4.11 -13.07 -25.74
C CYS A 23 -2.90 -13.86 -25.17
N ASP A 24 -1.84 -14.01 -25.97
CA ASP A 24 -0.59 -14.65 -25.53
C ASP A 24 0.36 -13.63 -24.87
N TYR A 25 0.05 -13.24 -23.63
CA TYR A 25 1.00 -12.46 -22.83
C TYR A 25 2.06 -13.36 -22.22
N SER A 26 3.33 -13.10 -22.57
CA SER A 26 4.47 -13.76 -21.92
C SER A 26 4.45 -13.51 -20.40
N LEU A 27 4.92 -14.50 -19.63
CA LEU A 27 4.96 -14.44 -18.17
C LEU A 27 5.64 -13.15 -17.66
N ALA A 28 6.74 -12.74 -18.29
CA ALA A 28 7.45 -11.50 -17.99
C ALA A 28 6.58 -10.24 -18.15
N GLN A 29 5.73 -10.18 -19.19
CA GLN A 29 4.82 -9.05 -19.40
C GLN A 29 3.73 -8.99 -18.34
N GLN A 30 3.22 -10.14 -17.89
CA GLN A 30 2.21 -10.19 -16.81
C GLN A 30 2.80 -9.62 -15.50
N PHE A 31 4.05 -9.98 -15.20
CA PHE A 31 4.79 -9.44 -14.07
C PHE A 31 4.99 -7.93 -14.14
N GLN A 32 5.47 -7.44 -15.28
CA GLN A 32 5.70 -6.00 -15.48
C GLN A 32 4.40 -5.21 -15.28
N VAL A 33 3.27 -5.69 -15.80
CA VAL A 33 1.98 -4.99 -15.66
C VAL A 33 1.49 -5.01 -14.20
N LYS A 34 1.61 -6.15 -13.51
CA LYS A 34 1.21 -6.28 -12.09
C LYS A 34 2.04 -5.37 -11.20
N GLU A 35 3.35 -5.35 -11.38
CA GLU A 35 4.26 -4.54 -10.56
C GLU A 35 4.15 -3.04 -10.90
N ASN A 36 4.04 -2.67 -12.18
CA ASN A 36 3.83 -1.27 -12.57
C ASN A 36 2.52 -0.71 -12.02
N TYR A 37 1.43 -1.50 -12.05
CA TYR A 37 0.16 -1.09 -11.47
C TYR A 37 0.26 -0.87 -9.95
N ARG A 38 1.00 -1.75 -9.26
CA ARG A 38 1.27 -1.61 -7.82
C ARG A 38 2.06 -0.34 -7.53
N ALA A 39 3.14 -0.08 -8.28
CA ALA A 39 3.96 1.11 -8.16
C ALA A 39 3.16 2.39 -8.40
N LEU A 40 2.27 2.41 -9.41
CA LEU A 40 1.36 3.53 -9.67
C LEU A 40 0.39 3.77 -8.51
N LYS A 41 -0.22 2.71 -7.98
CA LYS A 41 -1.14 2.81 -6.83
C LYS A 41 -0.43 3.36 -5.60
N LEU A 42 0.80 2.90 -5.33
CA LEU A 42 1.64 3.44 -4.29
C LEU A 42 1.93 4.92 -4.50
N ALA A 43 2.40 5.30 -5.70
CA ALA A 43 2.74 6.68 -6.03
C ALA A 43 1.54 7.61 -5.79
N LYS A 44 0.32 7.18 -6.16
CA LYS A 44 -0.92 7.91 -5.84
C LYS A 44 -1.14 8.09 -4.36
N ASN A 45 -1.01 7.01 -3.59
CA ASN A 45 -1.24 7.03 -2.16
C ASN A 45 -0.21 7.92 -1.44
N LEU A 46 1.06 7.84 -1.86
CA LEU A 46 2.13 8.71 -1.38
C LEU A 46 1.82 10.18 -1.68
N LEU A 47 1.41 10.50 -2.91
CA LEU A 47 1.03 11.85 -3.29
C LEU A 47 -0.11 12.38 -2.42
N ILE A 48 -1.18 11.60 -2.22
CA ILE A 48 -2.31 11.98 -1.35
C ILE A 48 -1.83 12.22 0.09
N VAL A 49 -1.02 11.31 0.64
CA VAL A 49 -0.54 11.45 2.02
C VAL A 49 0.36 12.67 2.18
N VAL A 50 1.28 12.93 1.24
CA VAL A 50 2.13 14.12 1.26
C VAL A 50 1.29 15.40 1.16
N LEU A 51 0.30 15.44 0.26
CA LEU A 51 -0.62 16.57 0.16
C LEU A 51 -1.40 16.81 1.46
N CYS A 52 -1.93 15.75 2.07
CA CYS A 52 -2.61 15.85 3.35
C CYS A 52 -1.66 16.33 4.45
N ALA A 53 -0.47 15.75 4.55
CA ALA A 53 0.55 16.10 5.54
C ALA A 53 1.01 17.56 5.41
N MET A 54 1.12 18.10 4.19
CA MET A 54 1.44 19.51 3.94
C MET A 54 0.25 20.45 4.17
N SER A 55 -0.98 19.97 3.92
CA SER A 55 -2.19 20.77 4.12
C SER A 55 -2.45 21.12 5.60
N VAL A 56 -2.07 20.22 6.52
CA VAL A 56 -2.26 20.39 7.97
C VAL A 56 -1.48 21.60 8.52
N PRO A 57 -0.14 21.70 8.37
CA PRO A 57 0.61 22.85 8.84
C PRO A 57 0.20 24.14 8.10
N CYS A 58 -0.13 24.07 6.81
CA CYS A 58 -0.65 25.23 6.07
C CYS A 58 -1.97 25.75 6.65
N ALA A 59 -2.92 24.86 6.98
CA ALA A 59 -4.18 25.24 7.60
C ALA A 59 -3.96 25.84 9.01
N LEU A 60 -3.06 25.24 9.79
CA LEU A 60 -2.69 25.75 11.12
C LEU A 60 -2.05 27.14 11.04
N LEU A 61 -1.17 27.39 10.06
CA LEU A 61 -0.59 28.71 9.81
C LEU A 61 -1.65 29.76 9.50
N ILE A 62 -2.60 29.46 8.61
CA ILE A 62 -3.69 30.38 8.27
C ILE A 62 -4.52 30.73 9.50
N LEU A 63 -4.89 29.73 10.32
CA LEU A 63 -5.63 29.94 11.56
C LEU A 63 -4.86 30.81 12.56
N LEU A 64 -3.53 30.63 12.64
CA LEU A 64 -2.66 31.40 13.52
C LEU A 64 -2.57 32.87 13.09
N VAL A 65 -2.46 33.11 11.77
CA VAL A 65 -2.38 34.46 11.17
C VAL A 65 -3.69 35.22 11.33
N ILE A 66 -4.83 34.58 11.11
CA ILE A 66 -6.16 35.19 11.30
C ILE A 66 -6.41 35.52 12.79
N GLY A 67 -5.65 34.92 13.70
CA GLY A 67 -5.74 35.23 15.13
C GLY A 67 -7.00 34.70 15.79
N VAL A 68 -7.60 33.64 15.23
CA VAL A 68 -8.89 33.07 15.68
C VAL A 68 -8.85 32.69 17.17
N ILE A 69 -7.70 32.25 17.68
CA ILE A 69 -7.55 31.81 19.07
C ILE A 69 -6.22 32.31 19.67
N PRO A 70 -6.17 33.52 20.24
CA PRO A 70 -4.94 34.08 20.82
C PRO A 70 -4.42 33.29 22.03
N SER A 71 -5.31 32.67 22.82
CA SER A 71 -4.95 31.94 24.04
C SER A 71 -4.21 30.62 23.79
N PHE A 72 -4.30 30.06 22.58
CA PHE A 72 -3.72 28.75 22.24
C PHE A 72 -2.59 28.84 21.21
N LYS A 73 -2.10 30.05 20.89
CA LYS A 73 -1.05 30.29 19.88
C LYS A 73 0.19 29.41 20.07
N MET A 74 0.71 29.32 21.31
CA MET A 74 1.89 28.52 21.62
C MET A 74 1.68 27.02 21.32
N LEU A 75 0.50 26.49 21.67
CA LEU A 75 0.15 25.10 21.41
C LEU A 75 0.02 24.81 19.91
N PHE A 76 -0.59 25.72 19.14
CA PHE A 76 -0.69 25.57 17.68
C PHE A 76 0.66 25.63 16.98
N ILE A 77 1.57 26.51 17.43
CA ILE A 77 2.95 26.58 16.91
C ILE A 77 3.66 25.25 17.16
N HIS A 78 3.59 24.72 18.38
CA HIS A 78 4.20 23.43 18.68
C HIS A 78 3.59 22.28 17.87
N ILE A 79 2.27 22.22 17.71
CA ILE A 79 1.63 21.18 16.88
C ILE A 79 2.08 21.30 15.43
N MET A 80 2.16 22.52 14.89
CA MET A 80 2.61 22.79 13.53
C MET A 80 4.07 22.35 13.33
N GLU A 81 4.99 22.76 14.21
CA GLU A 81 6.40 22.35 14.15
C GLU A 81 6.56 20.84 14.23
N ASN A 82 5.89 20.19 15.19
CA ASN A 82 5.92 18.74 15.32
C ASN A 82 5.37 18.04 14.06
N SER A 83 4.31 18.58 13.44
CA SER A 83 3.76 18.01 12.19
C SER A 83 4.76 18.05 11.03
N ILE A 84 5.59 19.11 10.95
CA ILE A 84 6.64 19.23 9.95
C ILE A 84 7.76 18.22 10.23
N TYR A 85 8.18 18.08 11.49
CA TYR A 85 9.19 17.09 11.88
C TYR A 85 8.72 15.63 11.77
N LEU A 86 7.40 15.38 11.79
CA LEU A 86 6.80 14.07 11.59
C LEU A 86 6.78 13.62 10.12
N ASN A 87 6.99 14.53 9.16
CA ASN A 87 6.93 14.21 7.73
C ASN A 87 7.81 13.03 7.29
N PRO A 88 9.09 12.90 7.73
CA PRO A 88 9.92 11.75 7.39
C PRO A 88 9.31 10.43 7.86
N ILE A 89 8.74 10.39 9.06
CA ILE A 89 8.09 9.18 9.62
C ILE A 89 6.87 8.80 8.76
N ILE A 90 6.09 9.79 8.34
CA ILE A 90 4.93 9.59 7.46
C ILE A 90 5.38 9.03 6.10
N ILE A 91 6.38 9.65 5.47
CA ILE A 91 6.92 9.22 4.16
C ILE A 91 7.50 7.81 4.25
N CYS A 92 8.32 7.53 5.26
CA CYS A 92 8.88 6.20 5.50
C CYS A 92 7.80 5.16 5.74
N THR A 93 6.73 5.50 6.48
CA THR A 93 5.60 4.59 6.69
C THR A 93 4.89 4.29 5.37
N VAL A 94 4.59 5.30 4.54
CA VAL A 94 3.95 5.05 3.24
C VAL A 94 4.84 4.21 2.33
N LEU A 95 6.16 4.46 2.35
CA LEU A 95 7.13 3.67 1.60
C LEU A 95 7.16 2.22 2.09
N MET A 96 7.14 1.95 3.39
CA MET A 96 7.07 0.59 3.91
C MET A 96 5.79 -0.13 3.49
N PHE A 97 4.69 0.61 3.34
CA PHE A 97 3.41 0.07 2.85
C PHE A 97 3.36 -0.15 1.32
N SER A 98 4.43 0.16 0.58
CA SER A 98 4.55 -0.05 -0.87
C SER A 98 4.47 -1.49 -1.32
N SER A 99 5.13 -2.36 -0.58
CA SER A 99 5.29 -3.76 -0.88
C SER A 99 4.72 -4.56 0.29
N ASN A 100 4.01 -5.64 -0.02
CA ASN A 100 3.41 -6.48 1.02
C ASN A 100 4.50 -7.05 1.94
N THR A 101 5.67 -7.39 1.40
CA THR A 101 6.79 -7.93 2.16
C THR A 101 7.29 -6.92 3.20
N TRP A 102 7.58 -5.69 2.77
CA TRP A 102 8.05 -4.62 3.65
C TRP A 102 6.97 -4.19 4.64
N ARG A 103 5.72 -4.13 4.21
CA ARG A 103 4.57 -3.83 5.07
C ARG A 103 4.43 -4.85 6.19
N ASP A 104 4.49 -6.14 5.86
CA ASP A 104 4.28 -7.20 6.83
C ASP A 104 5.42 -7.27 7.85
N GLU A 105 6.67 -7.04 7.43
CA GLU A 105 7.80 -6.89 8.36
C GLU A 105 7.68 -5.63 9.21
N TYR A 106 7.34 -4.48 8.62
CA TYR A 106 7.14 -3.23 9.34
C TYR A 106 6.05 -3.35 10.42
N LEU A 107 4.94 -4.01 10.10
CA LEU A 107 3.84 -4.25 11.04
C LEU A 107 4.22 -5.20 12.19
N LYS A 108 5.17 -6.13 11.99
CA LYS A 108 5.67 -6.98 13.07
C LYS A 108 6.48 -6.19 14.11
N LEU A 109 7.12 -5.10 13.69
CA LEU A 109 7.92 -4.23 14.56
C LEU A 109 7.05 -3.35 15.47
N ILE A 110 5.75 -3.17 15.14
CA ILE A 110 4.83 -2.36 15.95
C ILE A 110 4.41 -3.15 17.20
N PRO A 111 4.75 -2.67 18.42
CA PRO A 111 4.32 -3.31 19.65
C PRO A 111 2.79 -3.32 19.73
N GLY A 112 2.20 -4.50 19.90
CA GLY A 112 0.74 -4.70 19.97
C GLY A 112 0.06 -5.19 18.68
N TRP A 113 0.74 -5.22 17.52
CA TRP A 113 0.14 -5.69 16.27
C TRP A 113 -0.28 -7.18 16.32
N LYS A 114 0.46 -8.01 17.07
CA LYS A 114 0.11 -9.43 17.32
C LYS A 114 -1.27 -9.59 17.98
N ARG A 115 -1.73 -8.59 18.75
CA ARG A 115 -3.04 -8.61 19.43
C ARG A 115 -4.19 -8.33 18.44
N ILE A 116 -4.00 -7.38 17.53
CA ILE A 116 -4.98 -7.01 16.49
C ILE A 116 -5.18 -8.17 15.49
N ARG A 117 -4.12 -8.92 15.16
CA ARG A 117 -4.21 -10.08 14.25
C ARG A 117 -5.04 -11.22 14.85
N LYS A 118 -4.95 -11.47 16.17
CA LYS A 118 -5.79 -12.45 16.86
C LYS A 118 -7.28 -12.08 16.82
N VAL A 119 -7.61 -10.79 16.98
CA VAL A 119 -9.01 -10.32 16.96
C VAL A 119 -9.64 -10.47 15.56
N ARG A 120 -8.91 -10.20 14.48
CA ARG A 120 -9.45 -10.37 13.11
C ARG A 120 -9.67 -11.83 12.72
N LEU A 121 -8.86 -12.76 13.22
CA LEU A 121 -9.04 -14.20 12.98
C LEU A 121 -10.27 -14.76 13.71
N ILE A 122 -10.68 -14.14 14.83
CA ILE A 122 -11.83 -14.60 15.62
C ILE A 122 -13.19 -14.14 15.03
N VAL A 123 -13.21 -13.10 14.19
CA VAL A 123 -14.45 -12.53 13.62
C VAL A 123 -14.87 -13.18 12.29
N VAL A 124 -14.10 -14.14 11.76
CA VAL A 124 -14.53 -14.96 10.61
C VAL A 124 -15.03 -16.31 11.12
N ARG A 125 -16.33 -16.38 11.43
CA ARG A 125 -17.01 -17.66 11.68
C ARG A 125 -16.91 -18.52 10.40
N PRO A 126 -16.32 -19.72 10.46
CA PRO A 126 -16.12 -20.54 9.27
C PRO A 126 -17.43 -21.24 8.89
N ARG A 127 -17.82 -21.15 7.62
CA ARG A 127 -18.73 -22.13 7.00
C ARG A 127 -17.83 -23.26 6.49
N SER A 128 -17.93 -24.40 7.15
CA SER A 128 -17.37 -25.73 6.83
C SER A 128 -17.69 -26.13 5.37
N GLN A 129 -16.94 -26.91 4.57
CA GLN A 129 -15.85 -27.90 4.68
C GLN A 129 -15.07 -27.77 3.33
N ILE A 130 -13.77 -28.02 3.20
CA ILE A 130 -13.14 -29.35 3.05
C ILE A 130 -11.63 -29.14 3.25
N ALA A 131 -11.04 -30.00 4.06
CA ALA A 131 -9.62 -30.00 4.37
C ALA A 131 -8.80 -30.50 3.17
N HIS A 132 -7.82 -29.72 2.73
CA HIS A 132 -6.51 -30.26 2.39
C HIS A 132 -5.42 -29.28 2.84
N GLN A 133 -4.75 -29.72 3.90
CA GLN A 133 -3.38 -29.43 4.31
C GLN A 133 -2.95 -27.98 4.57
N ALA A 134 -2.63 -27.78 5.84
CA ALA A 134 -1.99 -26.63 6.40
C ALA A 134 -0.57 -26.42 5.84
N SER A 135 -0.31 -25.21 5.34
CA SER A 135 0.95 -24.52 5.53
C SER A 135 0.65 -23.04 5.65
N THR A 136 0.83 -22.55 6.87
CA THR A 136 0.83 -21.14 7.26
C THR A 136 1.95 -20.44 6.48
N VAL A 137 1.66 -19.31 5.84
CA VAL A 137 2.40 -18.71 4.71
C VAL A 137 1.90 -19.29 3.39
N GLY A 138 0.92 -18.60 2.78
CA GLY A 138 0.55 -18.87 1.40
C GLY A 138 1.83 -18.82 0.56
N PRO A 139 2.05 -19.79 -0.35
CA PRO A 139 3.31 -19.91 -1.05
C PRO A 139 3.60 -18.56 -1.69
N ASP A 140 4.83 -18.06 -1.49
CA ASP A 140 5.28 -16.78 -2.03
C ASP A 140 4.92 -16.82 -3.52
N GLU A 141 3.98 -15.98 -3.95
CA GLU A 141 3.42 -16.07 -5.31
C GLU A 141 4.57 -16.12 -6.34
N GLY A 142 5.65 -15.38 -6.06
CA GLY A 142 6.91 -15.42 -6.80
C GLY A 142 7.49 -16.83 -6.97
N LEU A 143 7.54 -17.67 -5.92
CA LEU A 143 8.07 -19.03 -5.99
C LEU A 143 7.25 -19.93 -6.92
N ILE A 144 5.91 -19.88 -6.83
CA ILE A 144 5.02 -20.65 -7.72
C ILE A 144 5.26 -20.23 -9.18
N TYR A 145 5.44 -18.93 -9.41
CA TYR A 145 5.69 -18.40 -10.74
C TYR A 145 7.11 -18.67 -11.24
N PHE A 146 8.15 -18.65 -10.40
CA PHE A 146 9.51 -19.05 -10.76
C PHE A 146 9.59 -20.54 -11.10
N GLU A 147 8.82 -21.37 -10.41
CA GLU A 147 8.69 -22.78 -10.72
C GLU A 147 8.01 -23.01 -12.07
N GLN A 148 6.96 -22.24 -12.39
CA GLN A 148 6.34 -22.25 -13.73
C GLN A 148 7.32 -21.77 -14.82
N LEU A 149 8.11 -20.74 -14.52
CA LEU A 149 9.11 -20.19 -15.43
C LEU A 149 10.20 -21.23 -15.72
N ASN A 150 10.70 -21.93 -14.69
CA ASN A 150 11.67 -23.01 -14.83
C ASN A 150 11.11 -24.18 -15.66
N LYS A 151 9.84 -24.53 -15.47
CA LYS A 151 9.16 -25.59 -16.25
C LYS A 151 8.93 -25.22 -17.73
N SER A 152 8.82 -23.93 -18.06
CA SER A 152 8.67 -23.48 -19.46
C SER A 152 9.99 -23.37 -20.23
N TRP A 153 11.13 -23.52 -19.55
CA TRP A 153 12.48 -23.44 -20.15
C TRP A 153 13.14 -24.82 -20.34
N GLN A 154 12.45 -25.91 -19.97
CA GLN A 154 12.79 -27.30 -20.33
C GLN A 154 12.02 -27.74 -21.56
#